data_AF-A0A968TP25-F1
#
_entry.id   AF-A0A968TP25-F1
#
_cell.length_a   1.000
_cell.length_b   1.000
_cell.length_c   1.000
_cell.angle_alpha   90.00
_cell.angle_beta   90.00
_cell.angle_gamma   90.00
#
_symmetry.space_group_name_H-M   'P 1'
#
loop_
_entity.id
_entity.type
_entity.pdbx_description
1 polymer ?
#
loop_
_entity_poly.entity_id
_entity_poly.type
_entity_poly.pdbx_seq_one_letter_code
_entity_poly.pdbx_strand_id
1 'polypeptide(L)'
;MGTHGTHVLDIAAGNGSAGDPIGVAPEADLVFVHLHNRSLPGQTNLGDSVAVLEAADFVLRTAKDRPTVMNFSMGRQMGPHDGSTLVEQGFDAIVTSRPGCAIVQSTGNYFDRMAHSAGRILPGQTITIAFVVSAADVTPNEMEIWYSGRDVLAIAVRAPNGLTSKQTGLDDQATIRLQNQAVCKLYHRAREPNNLDNHCHIYIESGAPAGEWEVTLKGVDVVDGRFNIWIERDATCPNCQSQFEGRYVVPLSTTGTICNGLRTIAVGAYDAHDPAHPLGTFSSSGPTRGGDRIKPNLIAPGVRVLAARSRSPHSDTGDSLLIRKSGTSMAAPHVVGTVALMFELADRYSKKLANKDTLNLLLSSTTPVDAEATRFIASAAAAQHRRCLDATRDFCDRRRSRQNSIEPPTPGEPP
;
A
#
# COMPACT_ATOMS: atom_id res chain seq x y z
N MET A 1 -8.35 -16.59 -0.45
CA MET A 1 -7.43 -15.89 0.50
C MET A 1 -6.59 -16.84 1.35
N GLY A 2 -7.13 -17.97 1.85
CA GLY A 2 -6.34 -18.94 2.61
C GLY A 2 -5.03 -19.39 1.94
N THR A 3 -5.01 -19.52 0.61
CA THR A 3 -3.82 -19.89 -0.16
C THR A 3 -2.75 -18.81 -0.30
N HIS A 4 -3.10 -17.54 -0.11
CA HIS A 4 -2.17 -16.41 -0.12
C HIS A 4 -1.57 -16.20 1.27
N GLY A 5 -2.41 -16.22 2.31
CA GLY A 5 -1.98 -16.06 3.70
C GLY A 5 -0.96 -17.11 4.15
N THR A 6 -1.12 -18.39 3.76
CA THR A 6 -0.13 -19.44 4.04
C THR A 6 1.25 -19.11 3.47
N HIS A 7 1.31 -18.64 2.23
CA HIS A 7 2.57 -18.31 1.56
C HIS A 7 3.25 -17.10 2.22
N VAL A 8 2.47 -16.07 2.57
CA VAL A 8 2.95 -14.87 3.27
C VAL A 8 3.49 -15.20 4.66
N LEU A 9 2.77 -16.01 5.44
CA LEU A 9 3.19 -16.41 6.78
C LEU A 9 4.48 -17.23 6.76
N ASP A 10 4.60 -18.15 5.81
CA ASP A 10 5.78 -19.01 5.68
C ASP A 10 7.06 -18.20 5.36
N ILE A 11 6.96 -17.16 4.54
CA ILE A 11 8.09 -16.23 4.32
C ILE A 11 8.52 -15.56 5.63
N ALA A 12 7.56 -15.11 6.44
CA ALA A 12 7.86 -14.38 7.67
C ALA A 12 8.39 -15.30 8.77
N ALA A 13 7.80 -16.49 8.96
CA ALA A 13 8.00 -17.33 10.14
C ALA A 13 7.77 -18.84 9.88
N GLY A 14 7.89 -19.30 8.63
CA GLY A 14 7.84 -20.72 8.29
C GLY A 14 8.93 -21.50 9.01
N ASN A 15 8.56 -22.59 9.68
CA ASN A 15 9.49 -23.39 10.49
C ASN A 15 10.28 -24.45 9.69
N GLY A 16 10.16 -24.45 8.35
CA GLY A 16 10.85 -25.41 7.47
C GLY A 16 10.17 -26.78 7.34
N SER A 17 9.03 -27.04 7.98
CA SER A 17 8.32 -28.34 7.86
C SER A 17 7.85 -28.64 6.43
N ALA A 18 7.69 -27.62 5.59
CA ALA A 18 7.37 -27.75 4.17
C ALA A 18 8.62 -27.94 3.27
N GLY A 19 9.83 -27.89 3.85
CA GLY A 19 11.12 -27.85 3.16
C GLY A 19 11.76 -26.45 3.17
N ASP A 20 12.94 -26.35 2.55
CA ASP A 20 13.63 -25.06 2.36
C ASP A 20 12.95 -24.18 1.29
N PRO A 21 12.94 -22.85 1.45
CA PRO A 21 13.60 -22.08 2.51
C PRO A 21 12.80 -21.97 3.82
N ILE A 22 13.51 -21.83 4.94
CA ILE A 22 12.93 -21.47 6.24
C ILE A 22 12.57 -19.98 6.25
N GLY A 23 11.47 -19.62 6.92
CA GLY A 23 11.06 -18.23 7.11
C GLY A 23 12.06 -17.42 7.93
N VAL A 24 11.94 -16.09 7.86
CA VAL A 24 12.91 -15.17 8.49
C VAL A 24 12.95 -15.31 10.03
N ALA A 25 11.79 -15.46 10.68
CA ALA A 25 11.65 -15.59 12.14
C ALA A 25 10.89 -16.88 12.50
N PRO A 26 11.50 -18.07 12.32
CA PRO A 26 10.80 -19.36 12.36
C PRO A 26 10.25 -19.77 13.74
N GLU A 27 10.73 -19.14 14.81
CA GLU A 27 10.28 -19.39 16.19
C GLU A 27 9.27 -18.33 16.69
N ALA A 28 8.84 -17.40 15.82
CA ALA A 28 7.85 -16.40 16.19
C ALA A 28 6.46 -17.02 16.34
N ASP A 29 5.75 -16.65 17.42
CA ASP A 29 4.35 -17.01 17.58
C ASP A 29 3.47 -16.31 16.52
N LEU A 30 2.55 -17.06 15.93
CA LEU A 30 1.69 -16.59 14.85
C LEU A 30 0.26 -16.29 15.33
N VAL A 31 -0.24 -15.11 14.96
CA VAL A 31 -1.66 -14.77 15.01
C VAL A 31 -2.14 -14.56 13.58
N PHE A 32 -3.15 -15.31 13.16
CA PHE A 32 -3.73 -15.19 11.82
C PHE A 32 -5.19 -14.74 11.90
N VAL A 33 -5.52 -13.68 11.17
CA VAL A 33 -6.88 -13.15 11.06
C VAL A 33 -7.38 -13.32 9.64
N HIS A 34 -8.48 -14.05 9.46
CA HIS A 34 -9.10 -14.24 8.16
C HIS A 34 -10.25 -13.25 7.99
N LEU A 35 -10.04 -12.20 7.18
CA LEU A 35 -11.00 -11.12 6.97
C LEU A 35 -12.20 -11.47 6.06
N HIS A 36 -12.23 -12.67 5.47
CA HIS A 36 -13.28 -13.02 4.53
C HIS A 36 -14.61 -13.30 5.25
N ASN A 37 -15.63 -12.51 4.93
CA ASN A 37 -16.99 -12.74 5.39
C ASN A 37 -17.71 -13.72 4.44
N ARG A 38 -18.09 -14.90 4.95
CA ARG A 38 -18.78 -15.95 4.18
C ARG A 38 -20.24 -15.61 3.83
N SER A 39 -20.82 -14.57 4.43
CA SER A 39 -22.25 -14.25 4.30
C SER A 39 -22.60 -13.30 3.15
N LEU A 40 -21.62 -12.79 2.41
CA LEU A 40 -21.86 -11.95 1.23
C LEU A 40 -21.41 -12.69 -0.04
N PRO A 41 -22.35 -13.16 -0.89
CA PRO A 41 -21.99 -13.77 -2.16
C PRO A 41 -21.53 -12.68 -3.14
N GLY A 42 -20.33 -12.85 -3.70
CA GLY A 42 -19.75 -11.94 -4.68
C GLY A 42 -18.55 -11.18 -4.13
N GLN A 43 -17.42 -11.39 -4.79
CA GLN A 43 -16.10 -10.82 -4.54
C GLN A 43 -15.26 -11.45 -3.43
N THR A 44 -14.02 -11.70 -3.81
CA THR A 44 -12.84 -12.01 -3.00
C THR A 44 -12.57 -10.87 -2.03
N ASN A 45 -13.43 -10.70 -1.03
CA ASN A 45 -13.41 -9.51 -0.19
C ASN A 45 -12.20 -9.53 0.75
N LEU A 46 -11.34 -8.50 0.68
CA LEU A 46 -10.16 -8.31 1.54
C LEU A 46 -10.55 -7.82 2.94
N GLY A 47 -11.80 -8.04 3.36
CA GLY A 47 -12.44 -7.27 4.42
C GLY A 47 -12.85 -5.88 3.95
N ASP A 48 -13.54 -5.15 4.82
CA ASP A 48 -13.75 -3.71 4.69
C ASP A 48 -12.82 -2.93 5.64
N SER A 49 -12.84 -1.60 5.54
CA SER A 49 -12.03 -0.72 6.37
C SER A 49 -12.21 -0.93 7.89
N VAL A 50 -13.40 -1.32 8.32
CA VAL A 50 -13.70 -1.57 9.75
C VAL A 50 -13.05 -2.89 10.18
N ALA A 51 -13.28 -3.96 9.43
CA ALA A 51 -12.72 -5.28 9.70
C ALA A 51 -11.17 -5.26 9.74
N VAL A 52 -10.54 -4.45 8.89
CA VAL A 52 -9.08 -4.27 8.88
C VAL A 52 -8.57 -3.64 10.18
N LEU A 53 -9.25 -2.60 10.68
CA LEU A 53 -8.90 -1.95 11.95
C LEU A 53 -9.19 -2.87 13.15
N GLU A 54 -10.33 -3.56 13.14
CA GLU A 54 -10.68 -4.54 14.18
C GLU A 54 -9.69 -5.71 14.22
N ALA A 55 -9.17 -6.15 13.07
CA ALA A 55 -8.15 -7.18 13.02
C ALA A 55 -6.83 -6.72 13.63
N ALA A 56 -6.39 -5.49 13.34
CA ALA A 56 -5.19 -4.92 13.94
C ALA A 56 -5.33 -4.83 15.47
N ASP A 57 -6.48 -4.37 15.95
CA ASP A 57 -6.78 -4.27 17.38
C ASP A 57 -6.89 -5.66 18.04
N PHE A 58 -7.53 -6.64 17.37
CA PHE A 58 -7.57 -8.03 17.83
C PHE A 58 -6.16 -8.62 18.01
N VAL A 59 -5.25 -8.40 17.04
CA VAL A 59 -3.86 -8.87 17.14
C VAL A 59 -3.15 -8.18 18.30
N LEU A 60 -3.32 -6.87 18.46
CA LEU A 60 -2.72 -6.11 19.56
C LEU A 60 -3.18 -6.62 20.94
N ARG A 61 -4.49 -6.85 21.10
CA ARG A 61 -5.09 -7.40 22.33
C ARG A 61 -4.62 -8.83 22.61
N THR A 62 -4.50 -9.65 21.56
CA THR A 62 -4.02 -11.04 21.66
C THR A 62 -2.56 -11.09 22.11
N ALA A 63 -1.71 -10.22 21.58
CA ALA A 63 -0.30 -10.17 21.91
C ALA A 63 -0.01 -9.72 23.35
N LYS A 64 -0.96 -9.04 24.01
CA LYS A 64 -0.75 -8.40 25.33
C LYS A 64 0.56 -7.62 25.30
N ASP A 65 1.40 -7.64 26.33
CA ASP A 65 2.65 -6.84 26.37
C ASP A 65 3.79 -7.30 25.46
N ARG A 66 3.60 -8.40 24.72
CA ARG A 66 4.64 -8.95 23.84
C ARG A 66 4.90 -8.03 22.65
N PRO A 67 6.16 -7.85 22.23
CA PRO A 67 6.44 -7.17 20.97
C PRO A 67 5.68 -7.83 19.81
N THR A 68 5.12 -7.02 18.91
CA THR A 68 4.17 -7.45 17.87
C THR A 68 4.48 -6.76 16.55
N VAL A 69 4.58 -7.55 15.48
CA VAL A 69 4.68 -7.04 14.10
C VAL A 69 3.52 -7.59 13.30
N MET A 70 2.75 -6.71 12.67
CA MET A 70 1.57 -7.09 11.90
C MET A 70 1.85 -6.90 10.41
N ASN A 71 1.49 -7.89 9.60
CA ASN A 71 1.62 -7.84 8.15
C ASN A 71 0.24 -7.59 7.49
N PHE A 72 0.14 -6.53 6.68
CA PHE A 72 -1.01 -6.29 5.81
C PHE A 72 -0.57 -6.33 4.35
N SER A 73 -0.50 -7.54 3.79
CA SER A 73 -0.27 -7.79 2.36
C SER A 73 -1.56 -7.65 1.54
N MET A 74 -2.20 -6.49 1.64
CA MET A 74 -3.48 -6.16 1.01
C MET A 74 -3.58 -4.67 0.67
N GLY A 75 -4.47 -4.33 -0.26
CA GLY A 75 -4.73 -2.95 -0.66
C GLY A 75 -5.62 -2.84 -1.88
N ARG A 76 -6.04 -1.61 -2.16
CA ARG A 76 -6.83 -1.16 -3.31
C ARG A 76 -6.29 0.20 -3.78
N GLN A 77 -6.80 0.69 -4.90
CA GLN A 77 -6.35 1.96 -5.48
C GLN A 77 -7.25 3.13 -5.09
N MET A 78 -8.48 2.91 -4.63
CA MET A 78 -9.34 4.02 -4.24
C MET A 78 -8.84 4.74 -2.98
N GLY A 79 -9.10 6.04 -2.90
CA GLY A 79 -8.71 6.91 -1.81
C GLY A 79 -7.69 7.98 -2.19
N PRO A 80 -7.23 8.77 -1.21
CA PRO A 80 -6.45 9.99 -1.44
C PRO A 80 -4.93 9.79 -1.56
N HIS A 81 -4.40 8.60 -1.26
CA HIS A 81 -2.95 8.27 -1.37
C HIS A 81 -2.02 9.20 -0.57
N ASP A 82 -2.55 9.85 0.45
CA ASP A 82 -1.87 10.84 1.29
C ASP A 82 -1.95 10.48 2.78
N GLY A 83 -2.20 9.21 3.11
CA GLY A 83 -2.22 8.73 4.49
C GLY A 83 -3.41 9.21 5.32
N SER A 84 -4.35 9.97 4.72
CA SER A 84 -5.48 10.54 5.44
C SER A 84 -6.65 9.58 5.59
N THR A 85 -6.63 8.38 5.00
CA THR A 85 -7.74 7.44 5.23
C THR A 85 -7.83 7.06 6.70
N LEU A 86 -9.05 6.81 7.20
CA LEU A 86 -9.25 6.40 8.59
C LEU A 86 -8.48 5.12 8.96
N VAL A 87 -8.26 4.23 7.99
CA VAL A 87 -7.46 3.01 8.21
C VAL A 87 -5.98 3.36 8.39
N GLU A 88 -5.42 4.22 7.54
CA GLU A 88 -4.04 4.69 7.67
C GLU A 88 -3.81 5.44 8.98
N GLN A 89 -4.73 6.33 9.35
CA GLN A 89 -4.69 7.03 10.64
C GLN A 89 -4.81 6.08 11.83
N GLY A 90 -5.71 5.08 11.74
CA GLY A 90 -5.87 4.07 12.79
C GLY A 90 -4.63 3.18 12.95
N PHE A 91 -3.99 2.79 11.83
CA PHE A 91 -2.73 2.06 11.88
C PHE A 91 -1.60 2.88 12.50
N ASP A 92 -1.50 4.16 12.15
CA ASP A 92 -0.54 5.08 12.76
C ASP A 92 -0.76 5.22 14.27
N ALA A 93 -2.01 5.31 14.71
CA ALA A 93 -2.35 5.34 16.13
C ALA A 93 -1.97 4.02 16.84
N ILE A 94 -2.23 2.87 16.22
CA ILE A 94 -1.88 1.55 16.78
C ILE A 94 -0.37 1.40 16.98
N VAL A 95 0.44 1.69 15.97
CA VAL A 95 1.90 1.49 16.07
C VAL A 95 2.60 2.51 16.97
N THR A 96 1.94 3.63 17.27
CA THR A 96 2.46 4.65 18.20
C THR A 96 1.92 4.51 19.62
N SER A 97 0.91 3.67 19.84
CA SER A 97 0.33 3.42 21.17
C SER A 97 1.32 2.85 22.18
N ARG A 98 2.35 2.12 21.72
CA ARG A 98 3.40 1.54 22.56
C ARG A 98 4.66 1.16 21.77
N PRO A 99 5.85 1.11 22.40
CA PRO A 99 7.04 0.55 21.77
C PRO A 99 6.90 -0.97 21.60
N GLY A 100 7.66 -1.53 20.66
CA GLY A 100 7.58 -2.94 20.27
C GLY A 100 6.35 -3.26 19.42
N CYS A 101 5.77 -2.27 18.73
CA CYS A 101 4.64 -2.45 17.83
C CYS A 101 4.98 -1.89 16.44
N ALA A 102 4.78 -2.70 15.40
CA ALA A 102 4.97 -2.28 14.01
C ALA A 102 3.91 -2.88 13.08
N ILE A 103 3.54 -2.10 12.06
CA ILE A 103 2.68 -2.53 10.96
C ILE A 103 3.51 -2.41 9.67
N VAL A 104 3.60 -3.50 8.92
CA VAL A 104 4.29 -3.60 7.64
C VAL A 104 3.26 -3.91 6.54
N GLN A 105 3.33 -3.17 5.44
CA GLN A 105 2.34 -3.20 4.37
C GLN A 105 3.01 -3.37 3.01
N SER A 106 2.39 -4.14 2.13
CA SER A 106 2.80 -4.21 0.72
C SER A 106 2.34 -2.96 -0.03
N THR A 107 3.13 -2.41 -0.95
CA THR A 107 2.74 -1.19 -1.70
C THR A 107 1.72 -1.40 -2.81
N GLY A 108 1.42 -2.65 -3.16
CA GLY A 108 0.59 -2.97 -4.31
C GLY A 108 1.39 -3.30 -5.56
N ASN A 109 0.67 -3.81 -6.57
CA ASN A 109 1.23 -4.34 -7.81
C ASN A 109 0.67 -3.56 -9.01
N TYR A 110 0.74 -2.23 -8.94
CA TYR A 110 -0.02 -1.34 -9.82
C TYR A 110 0.82 -0.55 -10.83
N PHE A 111 2.15 -0.62 -10.73
CA PHE A 111 3.04 0.20 -11.56
C PHE A 111 2.83 -0.04 -13.06
N ASP A 112 2.73 -1.31 -13.45
CA ASP A 112 2.53 -1.75 -14.84
C ASP A 112 1.04 -1.79 -15.26
N ARG A 113 0.12 -1.30 -14.42
CA ARG A 113 -1.33 -1.35 -14.69
C ARG A 113 -1.85 -0.14 -15.47
N MET A 114 -1.01 0.87 -15.68
CA MET A 114 -1.40 2.09 -16.41
C MET A 114 -2.67 2.73 -15.83
N ALA A 115 -2.87 2.57 -14.51
CA ALA A 115 -4.09 2.92 -13.78
C ALA A 115 -3.98 4.25 -13.00
N HIS A 116 -2.94 5.04 -13.28
CA HIS A 116 -2.74 6.35 -12.66
C HIS A 116 -2.36 7.42 -13.70
N SER A 117 -2.99 8.58 -13.59
CA SER A 117 -2.67 9.80 -14.32
C SER A 117 -2.59 10.97 -13.35
N ALA A 118 -1.73 11.95 -13.63
CA ALA A 118 -1.62 13.14 -12.81
C ALA A 118 -1.18 14.33 -13.67
N GLY A 119 -1.39 15.54 -13.17
CA GLY A 119 -0.99 16.73 -13.89
C GLY A 119 -1.21 18.00 -13.09
N ARG A 120 -1.02 19.13 -13.79
CA ARG A 120 -1.33 20.45 -13.28
C ARG A 120 -2.24 21.19 -14.26
N ILE A 121 -3.38 21.67 -13.77
CA ILE A 121 -4.33 22.48 -14.55
C ILE A 121 -4.20 23.95 -14.13
N LEU A 122 -4.31 24.87 -15.10
CA LEU A 122 -4.27 26.31 -14.89
C LEU A 122 -5.69 26.91 -14.90
N PRO A 123 -5.90 28.12 -14.33
CA PRO A 123 -7.16 28.85 -14.47
C PRO A 123 -7.58 28.98 -15.94
N GLY A 124 -8.82 28.63 -16.26
CA GLY A 124 -9.37 28.65 -17.61
C GLY A 124 -8.90 27.53 -18.54
N GLN A 125 -7.90 26.73 -18.14
CA GLN A 125 -7.42 25.61 -18.95
C GLN A 125 -8.43 24.45 -18.94
N THR A 126 -8.50 23.76 -20.07
CA THR A 126 -9.19 22.48 -20.21
C THR A 126 -8.18 21.39 -20.52
N ILE A 127 -8.24 20.27 -19.81
CA ILE A 127 -7.43 19.07 -20.04
C ILE A 127 -8.38 17.90 -20.26
N THR A 128 -8.13 17.09 -21.29
CA THR A 128 -8.89 15.87 -21.57
C THR A 128 -7.94 14.68 -21.49
N ILE A 129 -8.31 13.69 -20.69
CA ILE A 129 -7.53 12.47 -20.43
C ILE A 129 -8.35 11.27 -20.89
N ALA A 130 -7.78 10.47 -21.78
CA ALA A 130 -8.43 9.29 -22.31
C ALA A 130 -7.99 8.01 -21.58
N PHE A 131 -8.95 7.11 -21.40
CA PHE A 131 -8.77 5.77 -20.85
C PHE A 131 -9.63 4.77 -21.59
N VAL A 132 -9.24 3.50 -21.57
CA VAL A 132 -9.90 2.44 -22.33
C VAL A 132 -10.53 1.44 -21.38
N VAL A 133 -11.81 1.13 -21.60
CA VAL A 133 -12.50 0.00 -21.00
C VAL A 133 -12.50 -1.15 -22.01
N SER A 134 -12.00 -2.31 -21.62
CA SER A 134 -11.88 -3.47 -22.50
C SER A 134 -13.25 -4.06 -22.83
N ALA A 135 -13.43 -4.56 -24.06
CA ALA A 135 -14.64 -5.30 -24.44
C ALA A 135 -14.76 -6.65 -23.73
N ALA A 136 -13.67 -7.17 -23.17
CA ALA A 136 -13.67 -8.37 -22.35
C ALA A 136 -14.06 -8.07 -20.89
N ASP A 137 -14.11 -6.80 -20.49
CA ASP A 137 -14.49 -6.41 -19.15
C ASP A 137 -16.01 -6.39 -19.00
N VAL A 138 -16.49 -7.19 -18.06
CA VAL A 138 -17.91 -7.33 -17.71
C VAL A 138 -18.15 -6.87 -16.27
N THR A 139 -17.20 -6.15 -15.69
CA THR A 139 -17.20 -5.66 -14.31
C THR A 139 -17.37 -4.14 -14.32
N PRO A 140 -17.88 -3.55 -13.22
CA PRO A 140 -17.91 -2.11 -13.10
C PRO A 140 -16.48 -1.55 -12.98
N ASN A 141 -16.28 -0.35 -13.52
CA ASN A 141 -15.03 0.38 -13.45
C ASN A 141 -15.21 1.63 -12.59
N GLU A 142 -14.27 1.88 -11.67
CA GLU A 142 -14.33 3.01 -10.76
C GLU A 142 -13.07 3.85 -10.88
N MET A 143 -13.20 5.16 -10.77
CA MET A 143 -12.10 6.10 -10.87
C MET A 143 -12.31 7.29 -9.93
N GLU A 144 -11.26 7.68 -9.22
CA GLU A 144 -11.27 8.88 -8.38
C GLU A 144 -10.28 9.93 -8.87
N ILE A 145 -10.73 11.17 -8.88
CA ILE A 145 -9.92 12.36 -9.17
C ILE A 145 -9.76 13.12 -7.86
N TRP A 146 -8.52 13.36 -7.42
CA TRP A 146 -8.19 14.08 -6.20
C TRP A 146 -7.38 15.34 -6.48
N TYR A 147 -7.79 16.45 -5.87
CA TYR A 147 -7.12 17.75 -6.04
C TYR A 147 -7.35 18.66 -4.83
N SER A 148 -6.60 19.78 -4.75
CA SER A 148 -6.62 20.64 -3.57
C SER A 148 -8.01 21.17 -3.23
N GLY A 149 -8.37 21.18 -1.95
CA GLY A 149 -9.58 21.84 -1.43
C GLY A 149 -9.68 23.34 -1.70
N ARG A 150 -8.58 23.98 -2.14
CA ARG A 150 -8.50 25.39 -2.54
C ARG A 150 -8.83 25.65 -4.00
N ASP A 151 -8.85 24.61 -4.83
CA ASP A 151 -9.16 24.73 -6.24
C ASP A 151 -10.64 24.39 -6.49
N VAL A 152 -11.20 24.96 -7.54
CA VAL A 152 -12.50 24.65 -8.11
C VAL A 152 -12.27 24.16 -9.53
N LEU A 153 -12.52 22.88 -9.74
CA LEU A 153 -12.51 22.26 -11.06
C LEU A 153 -13.94 21.93 -11.47
N ALA A 154 -14.17 21.88 -12.78
CA ALA A 154 -15.41 21.39 -13.33
C ALA A 154 -15.14 20.18 -14.24
N ILE A 155 -15.87 19.08 -14.02
CA ILE A 155 -15.50 17.75 -14.53
C ILE A 155 -16.61 17.20 -15.42
N ALA A 156 -16.26 16.60 -16.55
CA ALA A 156 -17.21 15.89 -17.41
C ALA A 156 -16.60 14.59 -17.93
N VAL A 157 -17.44 13.62 -18.27
CA VAL A 157 -17.05 12.36 -18.88
C VAL A 157 -17.71 12.21 -20.24
N ARG A 158 -16.98 11.71 -21.23
CA ARG A 158 -17.50 11.33 -22.54
C ARG A 158 -17.34 9.82 -22.75
N ALA A 159 -18.44 9.19 -23.15
CA ALA A 159 -18.51 7.77 -23.49
C ALA A 159 -18.05 7.50 -24.93
N PRO A 160 -17.66 6.26 -25.27
CA PRO A 160 -17.17 5.87 -26.60
C PRO A 160 -18.11 6.21 -27.76
N ASN A 161 -19.42 6.22 -27.52
CA ASN A 161 -20.43 6.58 -28.52
C ASN A 161 -20.66 8.09 -28.68
N GLY A 162 -19.85 8.92 -28.01
CA GLY A 162 -19.91 10.36 -28.09
C GLY A 162 -20.86 11.04 -27.10
N LEU A 163 -21.66 10.30 -26.33
CA LEU A 163 -22.46 10.91 -25.26
C LEU A 163 -21.56 11.51 -24.19
N THR A 164 -21.85 12.74 -23.78
CA THR A 164 -21.11 13.45 -22.74
C THR A 164 -22.02 13.77 -21.57
N SER A 165 -21.49 13.64 -20.36
CA SER A 165 -22.18 14.05 -19.15
C SER A 165 -22.38 15.57 -19.12
N LYS A 166 -23.30 16.06 -18.29
CA LYS A 166 -23.23 17.43 -17.79
C LYS A 166 -21.85 17.64 -17.14
N GLN A 167 -21.31 18.85 -17.27
CA GLN A 167 -20.16 19.26 -16.49
C GLN A 167 -20.57 19.49 -15.02
N THR A 168 -19.98 18.74 -14.09
CA THR A 168 -20.21 18.89 -12.65
C THR A 168 -19.30 19.95 -12.06
N GLY A 169 -19.80 20.68 -11.07
CA GLY A 169 -18.99 21.44 -10.12
C GLY A 169 -18.92 20.75 -8.76
N LEU A 170 -18.38 21.44 -7.76
CA LEU A 170 -18.37 20.97 -6.39
C LEU A 170 -19.80 20.71 -5.86
N ASP A 171 -19.96 19.58 -5.15
CA ASP A 171 -21.22 19.08 -4.57
C ASP A 171 -22.35 18.85 -5.59
N ASP A 172 -21.96 18.47 -6.81
CA ASP A 172 -22.85 18.16 -7.93
C ASP A 172 -22.66 16.71 -8.41
N GLN A 173 -23.58 16.23 -9.24
CA GLN A 173 -23.52 14.91 -9.83
C GLN A 173 -24.00 14.91 -11.28
N ALA A 174 -23.53 13.93 -12.05
CA ALA A 174 -23.99 13.72 -13.42
C ALA A 174 -24.17 12.23 -13.72
N THR A 175 -24.95 11.94 -14.75
CA THR A 175 -25.18 10.57 -15.21
C THR A 175 -25.29 10.54 -16.73
N ILE A 176 -24.55 9.64 -17.35
CA ILE A 176 -24.73 9.29 -18.77
C ILE A 176 -25.71 8.13 -18.84
N ARG A 177 -26.75 8.26 -19.68
CA ARG A 177 -27.73 7.21 -19.93
C ARG A 177 -27.70 6.76 -21.38
N LEU A 178 -27.75 5.46 -21.59
CA LEU A 178 -27.93 4.82 -22.89
C LEU A 178 -29.22 4.01 -22.87
N GLN A 179 -30.12 4.29 -23.83
CA GLN A 179 -31.43 3.61 -23.90
C GLN A 179 -32.16 3.60 -22.54
N ASN A 180 -32.08 4.73 -21.82
CA ASN A 180 -32.64 4.94 -20.47
C ASN A 180 -31.95 4.17 -19.31
N GLN A 181 -30.91 3.38 -19.59
CA GLN A 181 -30.07 2.75 -18.57
C GLN A 181 -28.90 3.69 -18.19
N ALA A 182 -28.65 3.90 -16.90
CA ALA A 182 -27.45 4.59 -16.45
C ALA A 182 -26.22 3.73 -16.76
N VAL A 183 -25.20 4.32 -17.39
CA VAL A 183 -23.95 3.62 -17.76
C VAL A 183 -22.71 4.25 -17.14
N CYS A 184 -22.80 5.52 -16.75
CA CYS A 184 -21.74 6.21 -16.02
C CYS A 184 -22.37 7.22 -15.06
N LYS A 185 -21.85 7.31 -13.83
CA LYS A 185 -22.26 8.23 -12.78
C LYS A 185 -21.04 8.98 -12.25
N LEU A 186 -21.19 10.27 -12.02
CA LEU A 186 -20.16 11.15 -11.47
C LEU A 186 -20.69 11.73 -10.17
N TYR A 187 -19.89 11.69 -9.10
CA TYR A 187 -20.17 12.31 -7.82
C TYR A 187 -19.00 13.23 -7.45
N HIS A 188 -19.22 14.53 -7.52
CA HIS A 188 -18.18 15.53 -7.32
C HIS A 188 -18.38 16.19 -5.96
N ARG A 189 -17.51 15.88 -5.00
CA ARG A 189 -17.67 16.27 -3.59
C ARG A 189 -16.60 17.28 -3.19
N ALA A 190 -17.03 18.32 -2.47
CA ALA A 190 -16.13 19.26 -1.83
C ALA A 190 -15.64 18.75 -0.47
N ARG A 191 -14.43 19.14 -0.10
CA ARG A 191 -13.90 19.10 1.27
C ARG A 191 -14.13 17.76 1.97
N GLU A 192 -13.48 16.72 1.47
CA GLU A 192 -13.53 15.41 2.11
C GLU A 192 -13.13 15.52 3.58
N PRO A 193 -13.91 14.96 4.54
CA PRO A 193 -13.68 15.22 5.97
C PRO A 193 -12.29 14.85 6.49
N ASN A 194 -11.59 13.93 5.82
CA ASN A 194 -10.29 13.42 6.28
C ASN A 194 -9.10 14.35 5.97
N ASN A 195 -9.15 15.08 4.86
CA ASN A 195 -8.02 15.91 4.40
C ASN A 195 -8.43 17.28 3.84
N LEU A 196 -9.74 17.58 3.79
CA LEU A 196 -10.35 18.79 3.24
C LEU A 196 -10.11 19.00 1.73
N ASP A 197 -9.57 18.00 1.03
CA ASP A 197 -9.40 18.04 -0.41
C ASP A 197 -10.71 17.71 -1.13
N ASN A 198 -10.78 18.13 -2.39
CA ASN A 198 -11.93 17.84 -3.22
C ASN A 198 -11.68 16.53 -3.97
N HIS A 199 -12.74 15.76 -4.19
CA HIS A 199 -12.65 14.57 -5.04
C HIS A 199 -13.86 14.42 -5.95
N CYS A 200 -13.66 13.76 -7.08
CA CYS A 200 -14.75 13.31 -7.95
C CYS A 200 -14.62 11.81 -8.17
N HIS A 201 -15.66 11.07 -7.80
CA HIS A 201 -15.78 9.64 -8.06
C HIS A 201 -16.58 9.43 -9.35
N ILE A 202 -16.01 8.68 -10.29
CA ILE A 202 -16.63 8.27 -11.54
C ILE A 202 -16.84 6.76 -11.49
N TYR A 203 -18.09 6.33 -11.65
CA TYR A 203 -18.50 4.93 -11.63
C TYR A 203 -19.10 4.54 -12.98
N ILE A 204 -18.51 3.56 -13.65
CA ILE A 204 -18.93 3.03 -14.94
C ILE A 204 -19.52 1.64 -14.70
N GLU A 205 -20.78 1.46 -15.12
CA GLU A 205 -21.52 0.22 -14.88
C GLU A 205 -21.00 -0.93 -15.76
N SER A 206 -21.15 -2.18 -15.32
CA SER A 206 -20.67 -3.37 -16.06
C SER A 206 -21.27 -3.56 -17.46
N GLY A 207 -22.41 -2.92 -17.76
CA GLY A 207 -23.05 -2.91 -19.07
C GLY A 207 -22.73 -1.67 -19.92
N ALA A 208 -21.80 -0.83 -19.47
CA ALA A 208 -21.39 0.35 -20.20
C ALA A 208 -20.62 -0.03 -21.48
N PRO A 209 -20.64 0.82 -22.52
CA PRO A 209 -19.91 0.54 -23.76
C PRO A 209 -18.41 0.45 -23.50
N ALA A 210 -17.80 -0.61 -24.02
CA ALA A 210 -16.36 -0.72 -24.12
C ALA A 210 -15.79 0.27 -25.15
N GLY A 211 -14.50 0.56 -25.04
CA GLY A 211 -13.77 1.48 -25.92
C GLY A 211 -13.16 2.65 -25.15
N GLU A 212 -12.86 3.70 -25.91
CA GLU A 212 -12.22 4.92 -25.39
C GLU A 212 -13.24 5.82 -24.70
N TRP A 213 -12.96 6.11 -23.43
CA TRP A 213 -13.66 7.08 -22.62
C TRP A 213 -12.74 8.27 -22.36
N GLU A 214 -13.33 9.45 -22.14
CA GLU A 214 -12.57 10.66 -21.86
C GLU A 214 -13.07 11.32 -20.57
N VAL A 215 -12.15 11.73 -19.70
CA VAL A 215 -12.40 12.63 -18.58
C VAL A 215 -11.88 14.01 -18.95
N THR A 216 -12.76 15.01 -18.90
CA THR A 216 -12.40 16.41 -19.12
C THR A 216 -12.41 17.18 -17.81
N LEU A 217 -11.29 17.83 -17.50
CA LEU A 217 -11.11 18.74 -16.39
C LEU A 217 -11.05 20.18 -16.90
N LYS A 218 -11.77 21.11 -16.26
CA LYS A 218 -11.67 22.55 -16.52
C LYS A 218 -11.30 23.29 -15.23
N GLY A 219 -10.24 24.09 -15.27
CA GLY A 219 -9.85 24.95 -14.16
C GLY A 219 -10.78 26.16 -14.04
N VAL A 220 -11.68 26.18 -13.06
CA VAL A 220 -12.62 27.29 -12.85
C VAL A 220 -12.00 28.38 -11.99
N ASP A 221 -11.48 27.98 -10.82
CA ASP A 221 -10.71 28.84 -9.92
C ASP A 221 -9.56 28.00 -9.35
N VAL A 222 -8.32 28.31 -9.68
CA VAL A 222 -7.20 27.40 -9.44
C VAL A 222 -6.04 28.12 -8.76
N VAL A 223 -5.65 27.62 -7.59
CA VAL A 223 -4.54 28.09 -6.76
C VAL A 223 -3.35 27.14 -6.86
N ASP A 224 -3.57 25.83 -6.65
CA ASP A 224 -2.53 24.80 -6.72
C ASP A 224 -2.46 24.20 -8.13
N GLY A 225 -3.58 23.63 -8.57
CA GLY A 225 -3.79 23.04 -9.88
C GLY A 225 -3.34 21.59 -10.01
N ARG A 226 -2.64 21.03 -9.02
CA ARG A 226 -2.26 19.61 -9.03
C ARG A 226 -3.49 18.72 -8.89
N PHE A 227 -3.59 17.71 -9.76
CA PHE A 227 -4.60 16.66 -9.67
C PHE A 227 -3.96 15.29 -9.89
N ASN A 228 -4.58 14.26 -9.31
CA ASN A 228 -4.24 12.86 -9.55
C ASN A 228 -5.53 12.08 -9.82
N ILE A 229 -5.44 11.06 -10.66
CA ILE A 229 -6.55 10.24 -11.11
C ILE A 229 -6.14 8.78 -11.01
N TRP A 230 -6.84 7.99 -10.20
CA TRP A 230 -6.62 6.55 -10.10
C TRP A 230 -7.83 5.80 -10.60
N ILE A 231 -7.58 4.75 -11.37
CA ILE A 231 -8.55 3.72 -11.71
C ILE A 231 -8.45 2.62 -10.66
N GLU A 232 -9.59 2.19 -10.11
CA GLU A 232 -9.63 1.10 -9.15
C GLU A 232 -9.20 -0.23 -9.78
N ARG A 233 -8.57 -1.06 -8.96
CA ARG A 233 -8.18 -2.42 -9.31
C ARG A 233 -9.42 -3.27 -9.58
N ASP A 234 -9.50 -3.81 -10.79
CA ASP A 234 -10.38 -4.93 -11.08
C ASP A 234 -9.71 -6.25 -10.69
N ALA A 235 -10.12 -6.76 -9.53
CA ALA A 235 -9.65 -8.05 -9.01
C ALA A 235 -10.33 -9.26 -9.67
N THR A 236 -11.46 -9.06 -10.35
CA THR A 236 -12.28 -10.11 -10.96
C THR A 236 -11.77 -10.42 -12.36
N CYS A 237 -11.30 -9.42 -13.10
CA CYS A 237 -10.68 -9.61 -14.41
C CYS A 237 -9.34 -8.87 -14.55
N PRO A 238 -8.25 -9.42 -13.96
CA PRO A 238 -6.92 -8.79 -13.98
C PRO A 238 -6.33 -8.53 -15.37
N ASN A 239 -6.82 -9.22 -16.41
CA ASN A 239 -6.38 -9.08 -17.79
C ASN A 239 -7.23 -8.09 -18.59
N CYS A 240 -8.29 -7.53 -18.01
CA CYS A 240 -9.15 -6.54 -18.66
C CYS A 240 -9.30 -5.23 -17.88
N GLN A 241 -8.47 -5.03 -16.85
CA GLN A 241 -8.27 -3.76 -16.14
C GLN A 241 -8.31 -2.58 -17.11
N SER A 242 -9.22 -1.63 -16.86
CA SER A 242 -9.21 -0.37 -17.60
C SER A 242 -7.94 0.43 -17.30
N GLN A 243 -7.45 1.11 -18.34
CA GLN A 243 -6.14 1.73 -18.34
C GLN A 243 -6.18 3.08 -19.05
N PHE A 244 -5.37 4.03 -18.59
CA PHE A 244 -5.12 5.26 -19.34
C PHE A 244 -4.37 4.97 -20.64
N GLU A 245 -4.58 5.79 -21.67
CA GLU A 245 -3.67 5.77 -22.81
C GLU A 245 -2.25 6.12 -22.36
N GLY A 246 -1.23 5.50 -22.98
CA GLY A 246 0.16 5.60 -22.52
C GLY A 246 0.70 7.02 -22.35
N ARG A 247 0.23 7.98 -23.15
CA ARG A 247 0.63 9.40 -23.05
C ARG A 247 0.12 10.10 -21.77
N TYR A 248 -0.91 9.57 -21.12
CA TYR A 248 -1.49 10.12 -19.90
C TYR A 248 -1.04 9.39 -18.64
N VAL A 249 -0.33 8.26 -18.78
CA VAL A 249 0.14 7.47 -17.64
C VAL A 249 1.23 8.23 -16.90
N VAL A 250 1.08 8.33 -15.59
CA VAL A 250 2.10 8.88 -14.70
C VAL A 250 2.63 7.76 -13.78
N PRO A 251 3.89 7.31 -13.94
CA PRO A 251 4.45 6.17 -13.21
C PRO A 251 4.95 6.54 -11.79
N LEU A 252 4.35 7.56 -11.18
CA LEU A 252 4.61 8.07 -9.84
C LEU A 252 3.32 7.99 -9.03
N SER A 253 3.40 7.90 -7.70
CA SER A 253 2.20 7.83 -6.83
C SER A 253 1.26 6.66 -7.17
N THR A 254 1.83 5.50 -7.47
CA THR A 254 1.12 4.26 -7.81
C THR A 254 0.93 3.33 -6.61
N THR A 255 1.34 3.74 -5.41
CA THR A 255 1.22 3.02 -4.14
C THR A 255 -0.24 2.92 -3.70
N GLY A 256 -0.78 1.71 -3.55
CA GLY A 256 -2.18 1.56 -3.16
C GLY A 256 -2.50 2.06 -1.75
N THR A 257 -3.75 2.44 -1.55
CA THR A 257 -4.36 2.54 -0.23
C THR A 257 -4.38 1.13 0.39
N ILE A 258 -3.85 0.89 1.58
CA ILE A 258 -3.73 1.75 2.77
C ILE A 258 -2.26 1.91 3.22
N CYS A 259 -1.28 1.94 2.31
CA CYS A 259 0.15 1.91 2.69
C CYS A 259 0.80 3.29 2.83
N ASN A 260 0.03 4.37 2.73
CA ASN A 260 0.53 5.74 2.66
C ASN A 260 0.57 6.45 4.02
N GLY A 261 0.28 5.73 5.11
CA GLY A 261 0.37 6.22 6.50
C GLY A 261 1.78 6.70 6.89
N LEU A 262 1.85 7.57 7.89
CA LEU A 262 3.08 8.24 8.33
C LEU A 262 4.01 7.32 9.12
N ARG A 263 3.45 6.39 9.89
CA ARG A 263 4.17 5.57 10.89
C ARG A 263 4.27 4.10 10.48
N THR A 264 3.47 3.65 9.53
CA THR A 264 3.57 2.30 8.98
C THR A 264 4.74 2.14 8.03
N ILE A 265 5.20 0.90 7.85
CA ILE A 265 6.32 0.55 6.99
C ILE A 265 5.77 0.00 5.68
N ALA A 266 6.00 0.70 4.58
CA ALA A 266 5.57 0.27 3.24
C ALA A 266 6.72 -0.38 2.47
N VAL A 267 6.46 -1.54 1.87
CA VAL A 267 7.49 -2.40 1.27
C VAL A 267 7.17 -2.68 -0.20
N GLY A 268 8.09 -2.24 -1.08
CA GLY A 268 8.08 -2.60 -2.50
C GLY A 268 8.86 -3.89 -2.78
N ALA A 269 8.90 -4.33 -4.04
CA ALA A 269 9.48 -5.61 -4.44
C ALA A 269 10.65 -5.47 -5.41
N TYR A 270 11.66 -6.32 -5.26
CA TYR A 270 12.73 -6.52 -6.24
C TYR A 270 12.91 -8.01 -6.59
N ASP A 271 13.61 -8.29 -7.69
CA ASP A 271 14.03 -9.63 -8.08
C ASP A 271 15.37 -10.01 -7.42
N ALA A 272 15.33 -10.89 -6.43
CA ALA A 272 16.51 -11.38 -5.74
C ALA A 272 17.28 -12.49 -6.48
N HIS A 273 16.73 -13.00 -7.59
CA HIS A 273 17.39 -14.01 -8.43
C HIS A 273 18.36 -13.38 -9.43
N ASP A 274 18.28 -12.05 -9.62
CA ASP A 274 19.19 -11.28 -10.46
C ASP A 274 20.19 -10.51 -9.57
N PRO A 275 21.51 -10.64 -9.78
CA PRO A 275 22.53 -9.93 -9.01
C PRO A 275 22.38 -8.39 -9.02
N ALA A 276 21.76 -7.83 -10.05
CA ALA A 276 21.48 -6.39 -10.14
C ALA A 276 20.31 -5.93 -9.25
N HIS A 277 19.55 -6.88 -8.67
CA HIS A 277 18.35 -6.63 -7.87
C HIS A 277 17.37 -5.63 -8.51
N PRO A 278 16.96 -5.83 -9.77
CA PRO A 278 16.03 -4.92 -10.44
C PRO A 278 14.69 -4.91 -9.71
N LEU A 279 14.02 -3.75 -9.72
CA LEU A 279 12.67 -3.64 -9.19
C LEU A 279 11.74 -4.59 -9.93
N GLY A 280 10.78 -5.18 -9.21
CA GLY A 280 9.70 -5.92 -9.86
C GLY A 280 8.89 -4.97 -10.73
N THR A 281 8.62 -5.34 -11.99
CA THR A 281 7.91 -4.48 -12.96
C THR A 281 6.54 -4.02 -12.46
N PHE A 282 5.92 -4.80 -11.58
CA PHE A 282 4.63 -4.49 -10.96
C PHE A 282 4.74 -3.58 -9.73
N SER A 283 5.92 -3.45 -9.12
CA SER A 283 6.10 -2.86 -7.80
C SER A 283 5.71 -1.38 -7.82
N SER A 284 4.63 -1.05 -7.11
CA SER A 284 4.19 0.32 -6.98
C SER A 284 5.28 1.24 -6.41
N SER A 285 5.25 2.48 -6.88
CA SER A 285 6.23 3.53 -6.63
C SER A 285 5.52 4.79 -6.12
N GLY A 286 6.15 5.48 -5.17
CA GLY A 286 5.64 6.75 -4.67
C GLY A 286 6.09 7.94 -5.51
N PRO A 287 6.21 9.16 -4.92
CA PRO A 287 5.88 9.49 -3.53
C PRO A 287 4.37 9.33 -3.24
N THR A 288 3.93 9.65 -2.03
CA THR A 288 2.49 9.84 -1.77
C THR A 288 1.94 11.01 -2.61
N ARG A 289 0.61 11.12 -2.78
CA ARG A 289 -0.05 12.18 -3.58
C ARG A 289 0.46 13.60 -3.27
N GLY A 290 0.72 13.89 -2.00
CA GLY A 290 1.25 15.19 -1.54
C GLY A 290 2.67 15.51 -2.00
N GLY A 291 3.44 14.50 -2.43
CA GLY A 291 4.86 14.60 -2.79
C GLY A 291 5.81 14.80 -1.61
N ASP A 292 5.26 14.94 -0.40
CA ASP A 292 5.95 15.27 0.84
C ASP A 292 6.51 14.04 1.57
N ARG A 293 5.96 12.85 1.31
CA ARG A 293 6.41 11.60 1.92
C ARG A 293 6.84 10.59 0.88
N ILE A 294 7.99 10.00 1.16
CA ILE A 294 8.57 8.93 0.36
C ILE A 294 8.00 7.60 0.80
N LYS A 295 7.35 6.93 -0.15
CA LYS A 295 6.88 5.54 -0.08
C LYS A 295 7.28 4.84 -1.39
N PRO A 296 7.53 3.52 -1.41
CA PRO A 296 7.77 2.66 -0.24
C PRO A 296 8.92 3.18 0.64
N ASN A 297 8.94 2.74 1.89
CA ASN A 297 10.06 3.05 2.79
C ASN A 297 11.32 2.25 2.40
N LEU A 298 11.13 0.99 1.97
CA LEU A 298 12.19 0.09 1.54
C LEU A 298 11.64 -0.98 0.58
N ILE A 299 12.52 -1.82 0.06
CA ILE A 299 12.16 -2.94 -0.81
C ILE A 299 12.73 -4.26 -0.27
N ALA A 300 12.08 -5.36 -0.62
CA ALA A 300 12.46 -6.72 -0.24
C ALA A 300 12.21 -7.70 -1.40
N PRO A 301 12.76 -8.94 -1.34
CA PRO A 301 12.52 -9.94 -2.38
C PRO A 301 11.03 -10.20 -2.60
N GLY A 302 10.55 -9.97 -3.81
CA GLY A 302 9.12 -10.13 -4.14
C GLY A 302 8.86 -10.82 -5.47
N VAL A 303 9.89 -11.25 -6.20
CA VAL A 303 9.77 -11.95 -7.49
C VAL A 303 10.09 -13.43 -7.32
N ARG A 304 9.15 -14.30 -7.75
CA ARG A 304 9.29 -15.76 -7.75
C ARG A 304 9.73 -16.35 -6.41
N VAL A 305 9.24 -15.78 -5.31
CA VAL A 305 9.53 -16.21 -3.93
C VAL A 305 8.91 -17.58 -3.68
N LEU A 306 9.74 -18.54 -3.28
CA LEU A 306 9.32 -19.90 -2.94
C LEU A 306 8.94 -19.96 -1.46
N ALA A 307 7.73 -20.42 -1.15
CA ALA A 307 7.25 -20.61 0.22
C ALA A 307 6.07 -21.60 0.23
N ALA A 308 5.55 -21.90 1.41
CA ALA A 308 4.49 -22.89 1.63
C ALA A 308 3.26 -22.66 0.74
N ARG A 309 2.76 -23.78 0.21
CA ARG A 309 1.56 -23.86 -0.59
C ARG A 309 0.42 -24.40 0.27
N SER A 310 -0.64 -23.63 0.43
CA SER A 310 -1.90 -24.19 0.92
C SER A 310 -2.50 -25.10 -0.15
N ARG A 311 -3.01 -26.26 0.24
CA ARG A 311 -3.78 -27.14 -0.65
C ARG A 311 -5.06 -26.43 -1.09
N SER A 312 -5.20 -26.12 -2.38
CA SER A 312 -6.50 -25.69 -2.93
C SER A 312 -7.35 -26.94 -3.19
N PRO A 313 -8.66 -26.94 -2.91
CA PRO A 313 -9.54 -28.04 -3.29
C PRO A 313 -9.56 -28.32 -4.81
N HIS A 314 -9.09 -27.37 -5.63
CA HIS A 314 -9.13 -27.40 -7.09
C HIS A 314 -7.73 -27.40 -7.76
N SER A 315 -6.64 -27.66 -7.03
CA SER A 315 -5.31 -27.73 -7.64
C SER A 315 -4.84 -29.16 -7.82
N ASP A 316 -4.96 -29.68 -9.04
CA ASP A 316 -4.34 -30.94 -9.52
C ASP A 316 -2.81 -30.84 -9.74
N THR A 317 -2.17 -29.80 -9.19
CA THR A 317 -0.75 -29.53 -9.43
C THR A 317 0.12 -30.09 -8.30
N GLY A 318 0.50 -31.36 -8.45
CA GLY A 318 1.68 -32.01 -7.85
C GLY A 318 1.77 -32.13 -6.32
N ASP A 319 2.71 -32.98 -5.86
CA ASP A 319 2.92 -33.30 -4.44
C ASP A 319 3.70 -32.23 -3.66
N SER A 320 4.24 -31.19 -4.32
CA SER A 320 5.09 -30.20 -3.63
C SER A 320 4.31 -29.37 -2.61
N LEU A 321 4.86 -29.27 -1.39
CA LEU A 321 4.34 -28.41 -0.32
C LEU A 321 4.72 -26.93 -0.51
N LEU A 322 5.47 -26.60 -1.56
CA LEU A 322 5.98 -25.25 -1.84
C LEU A 322 5.45 -24.73 -3.19
N ILE A 323 5.36 -23.41 -3.34
CA ILE A 323 4.98 -22.74 -4.58
C ILE A 323 5.69 -21.40 -4.74
N ARG A 324 5.97 -21.00 -5.99
CA ARG A 324 6.50 -19.66 -6.29
C ARG A 324 5.36 -18.67 -6.51
N LYS A 325 5.46 -17.50 -5.87
CA LYS A 325 4.57 -16.36 -6.11
C LYS A 325 5.39 -15.07 -6.29
N SER A 326 4.81 -14.10 -6.98
CA SER A 326 5.38 -12.77 -7.15
C SER A 326 4.39 -11.71 -6.69
N GLY A 327 4.90 -10.64 -6.07
CA GLY A 327 4.11 -9.50 -5.62
C GLY A 327 4.77 -8.80 -4.43
N THR A 328 4.41 -7.54 -4.20
CA THR A 328 4.81 -6.82 -2.98
C THR A 328 4.26 -7.49 -1.71
N SER A 329 3.20 -8.29 -1.83
CA SER A 329 2.71 -9.19 -0.79
C SER A 329 3.72 -10.24 -0.32
N MET A 330 4.69 -10.64 -1.16
CA MET A 330 5.78 -11.55 -0.81
C MET A 330 7.00 -10.79 -0.28
N ALA A 331 7.15 -9.51 -0.62
CA ALA A 331 8.22 -8.66 -0.11
C ALA A 331 7.98 -8.24 1.35
N ALA A 332 6.79 -7.73 1.67
CA ALA A 332 6.41 -7.31 3.03
C ALA A 332 6.75 -8.33 4.14
N PRO A 333 6.44 -9.64 4.03
CA PRO A 333 6.73 -10.61 5.09
C PRO A 333 8.22 -10.81 5.40
N HIS A 334 9.14 -10.56 4.46
CA HIS A 334 10.58 -10.56 4.76
C HIS A 334 10.93 -9.47 5.79
N VAL A 335 10.34 -8.28 5.63
CA VAL A 335 10.54 -7.16 6.55
C VAL A 335 9.84 -7.43 7.88
N VAL A 336 8.66 -8.07 7.87
CA VAL A 336 7.95 -8.49 9.08
C VAL A 336 8.81 -9.39 9.95
N GLY A 337 9.37 -10.46 9.38
CA GLY A 337 10.27 -11.35 10.10
C GLY A 337 11.54 -10.63 10.58
N THR A 338 12.09 -9.70 9.78
CA THR A 338 13.23 -8.87 10.20
C THR A 338 12.91 -8.08 11.47
N VAL A 339 11.77 -7.40 11.49
CA VAL A 339 11.36 -6.58 12.64
C VAL A 339 11.06 -7.47 13.85
N ALA A 340 10.51 -8.67 13.65
CA ALA A 340 10.31 -9.63 14.73
C ALA A 340 11.65 -10.00 15.39
N LEU A 341 12.68 -10.31 14.62
CA LEU A 341 14.03 -10.58 15.15
C LEU A 341 14.65 -9.34 15.83
N MET A 342 14.43 -8.13 15.30
CA MET A 342 14.88 -6.89 15.95
C MET A 342 14.20 -6.69 17.31
N PHE A 343 12.90 -6.99 17.40
CA PHE A 343 12.15 -6.90 18.64
C PHE A 343 12.60 -7.94 19.66
N GLU A 344 12.82 -9.19 19.23
CA GLU A 344 13.38 -10.23 20.07
C GLU A 344 14.75 -9.81 20.64
N LEU A 345 15.63 -9.30 19.79
CA LEU A 345 16.95 -8.84 20.21
C LEU A 345 16.84 -7.68 21.22
N ALA A 346 15.99 -6.69 20.97
CA ALA A 346 15.79 -5.59 21.91
C ALA A 346 15.26 -6.08 23.27
N ASP A 347 14.34 -7.06 23.25
CA ASP A 347 13.74 -7.63 24.46
C ASP A 347 14.78 -8.38 25.31
N ARG A 348 15.76 -9.06 24.69
CA ARG A 348 16.92 -9.65 25.40
C ARG A 348 17.77 -8.63 26.18
N TYR A 349 17.69 -7.35 25.80
CA TYR A 349 18.31 -6.23 26.51
C TYR A 349 17.33 -5.50 27.45
N SER A 350 16.15 -6.08 27.69
CA SER A 350 15.04 -5.47 28.44
C SER A 350 14.61 -4.11 27.86
N LYS A 351 14.63 -4.00 26.53
CA LYS A 351 14.25 -2.79 25.78
C LYS A 351 13.13 -3.09 24.81
N LYS A 352 12.32 -2.07 24.53
CA LYS A 352 11.34 -2.09 23.44
C LYS A 352 11.67 -0.97 22.45
N LEU A 353 11.77 -1.31 21.17
CA LEU A 353 12.04 -0.31 20.14
C LEU A 353 10.77 0.52 19.88
N ALA A 354 10.88 1.85 19.96
CA ALA A 354 9.80 2.71 19.50
C ALA A 354 9.66 2.62 17.98
N ASN A 355 8.46 2.85 17.43
CA ASN A 355 8.18 2.78 15.99
C ASN A 355 9.19 3.56 15.14
N LYS A 356 9.54 4.79 15.54
CA LYS A 356 10.55 5.61 14.86
C LYS A 356 11.94 4.98 14.89
N ASP A 357 12.35 4.43 16.03
CA ASP A 357 13.66 3.78 16.19
C ASP A 357 13.72 2.51 15.32
N THR A 358 12.63 1.74 15.26
CA THR A 358 12.50 0.57 14.37
C THR A 358 12.69 0.95 12.91
N LEU A 359 11.96 1.96 12.42
CA LEU A 359 12.08 2.40 11.03
C LEU A 359 13.47 2.93 10.72
N ASN A 360 14.05 3.76 11.59
CA ASN A 360 15.39 4.30 11.38
C ASN A 360 16.46 3.21 11.32
N LEU A 361 16.40 2.23 12.24
CA LEU A 361 17.32 1.10 12.26
C LEU A 361 17.18 0.28 10.97
N LEU A 362 15.96 -0.06 10.56
CA LEU A 362 15.71 -0.75 9.29
C LEU A 362 16.37 0.00 8.12
N LEU A 363 16.02 1.28 7.93
CA LEU A 363 16.51 2.10 6.81
C LEU A 363 18.03 2.25 6.84
N SER A 364 18.64 2.44 8.02
CA SER A 364 20.10 2.57 8.14
C SER A 364 20.87 1.30 7.79
N SER A 365 20.20 0.13 7.79
CA SER A 365 20.82 -1.18 7.56
C SER A 365 20.62 -1.69 6.12
N THR A 366 20.00 -0.89 5.27
CA THR A 366 19.69 -1.24 3.89
C THR A 366 20.86 -0.93 2.93
N THR A 367 20.96 -1.62 1.78
CA THR A 367 21.93 -1.28 0.71
C THR A 367 21.21 -0.56 -0.43
N PRO A 368 21.72 0.59 -0.91
CA PRO A 368 21.16 1.28 -2.06
C PRO A 368 21.02 0.33 -3.26
N VAL A 369 19.86 0.33 -3.90
CA VAL A 369 19.70 -0.23 -5.25
C VAL A 369 20.03 0.87 -6.25
N ASP A 370 20.63 0.52 -7.38
CA ASP A 370 21.19 1.45 -8.37
C ASP A 370 20.25 2.65 -8.66
N ALA A 371 20.82 3.85 -8.59
CA ALA A 371 20.14 5.14 -8.69
C ALA A 371 19.44 5.34 -10.05
N GLU A 372 19.95 4.73 -11.12
CA GLU A 372 19.37 4.85 -12.46
C GLU A 372 18.08 4.00 -12.61
N ALA A 373 17.99 2.90 -11.87
CA ALA A 373 16.80 2.03 -11.78
C ALA A 373 15.78 2.50 -10.71
N THR A 374 16.17 3.38 -9.78
CA THR A 374 15.38 3.77 -8.60
C THR A 374 14.87 5.22 -8.63
N ARG A 375 14.86 5.89 -9.79
CA ARG A 375 14.39 7.29 -9.96
C ARG A 375 13.02 7.61 -9.34
N PHE A 376 12.23 6.59 -9.00
CA PHE A 376 10.88 6.69 -8.46
C PHE A 376 10.69 6.00 -7.10
N ILE A 377 11.77 5.49 -6.49
CA ILE A 377 11.77 4.94 -5.12
C ILE A 377 12.98 5.51 -4.38
N ALA A 378 12.84 6.71 -3.81
CA ALA A 378 13.82 7.19 -2.85
C ALA A 378 13.87 6.20 -1.67
N SER A 379 15.07 5.70 -1.36
CA SER A 379 15.40 4.72 -0.31
C SER A 379 14.87 3.29 -0.46
N ALA A 380 14.67 2.81 -1.69
CA ALA A 380 14.62 1.36 -1.92
C ALA A 380 16.00 0.77 -1.64
N ALA A 381 16.14 0.15 -0.48
CA ALA A 381 17.38 -0.48 -0.13
C ALA A 381 17.08 -1.84 0.51
N ALA A 382 17.82 -2.85 0.08
CA ALA A 382 17.47 -4.25 0.36
C ALA A 382 17.60 -4.52 1.86
N ALA A 383 16.54 -5.06 2.47
CA ALA A 383 16.57 -5.50 3.85
C ALA A 383 17.66 -6.55 4.03
N GLN A 384 18.64 -6.27 4.90
CA GLN A 384 19.65 -7.24 5.29
C GLN A 384 19.48 -7.57 6.76
N HIS A 385 18.85 -8.72 7.03
CA HIS A 385 18.51 -9.17 8.38
C HIS A 385 19.70 -9.03 9.34
N ARG A 386 20.90 -9.43 8.91
CA ARG A 386 22.10 -9.37 9.74
C ARG A 386 22.49 -7.94 10.12
N ARG A 387 22.52 -7.01 9.17
CA ARG A 387 22.87 -5.61 9.45
C ARG A 387 21.82 -4.91 10.31
N CYS A 388 20.54 -5.26 10.17
CA CYS A 388 19.48 -4.77 11.06
C CYS A 388 19.72 -5.22 12.51
N LEU A 389 20.12 -6.48 12.71
CA LEU A 389 20.41 -7.01 14.04
C LEU A 389 21.68 -6.41 14.63
N ASP A 390 22.72 -6.21 13.83
CA ASP A 390 23.96 -5.56 14.30
C ASP A 390 23.68 -4.10 14.70
N ALA A 391 22.95 -3.33 13.89
CA ALA A 391 22.54 -1.96 14.24
C ALA A 391 21.65 -1.91 15.50
N THR A 392 20.76 -2.89 15.67
CA THR A 392 19.91 -3.00 16.86
C THR A 392 20.73 -3.30 18.11
N ARG A 393 21.74 -4.16 18.00
CA ARG A 393 22.70 -4.44 19.09
C ARG A 393 23.43 -3.18 19.50
N ASP A 394 24.01 -2.46 18.54
CA ASP A 394 24.75 -1.22 18.79
C ASP A 394 23.87 -0.12 19.42
N PHE A 395 22.60 -0.05 19.01
CA PHE A 395 21.62 0.85 19.61
C PHE A 395 21.33 0.49 21.08
N CYS A 396 21.14 -0.81 21.35
CA CYS A 396 20.91 -1.29 22.70
C CYS A 396 22.13 -1.07 23.60
N ASP A 397 23.34 -1.27 23.11
CA ASP A 397 24.56 -1.07 23.87
C ASP A 397 24.82 0.40 24.20
N ARG A 398 24.67 1.32 23.22
CA ARG A 398 24.88 2.78 23.41
C ARG A 398 23.92 3.42 24.41
N ARG A 399 22.68 2.95 24.51
CA ARG A 399 21.75 3.44 25.54
C ARG A 399 22.09 2.88 26.93
N ARG A 400 22.69 1.69 27.03
CA ARG A 400 23.13 1.11 28.31
C ARG A 400 24.30 1.91 28.91
N SER A 401 25.28 2.30 28.09
CA SER A 401 26.41 3.14 28.55
C SER A 401 25.98 4.54 28.99
N ARG A 402 24.97 5.14 28.33
CA ARG A 402 24.38 6.43 28.76
C ARG A 402 23.60 6.35 30.07
N GLN A 403 22.94 5.22 30.35
CA GLN A 403 22.21 5.02 31.60
C GLN A 403 23.15 4.78 32.78
N ASN A 404 24.31 4.17 32.54
CA ASN A 404 25.36 3.94 33.54
C ASN A 404 26.27 5.16 33.80
N SER A 405 26.18 6.23 32.99
CA SER A 405 27.00 7.44 33.13
C SER A 405 26.26 8.62 33.80
N ILE A 406 25.03 8.38 34.28
CA ILE A 406 24.33 9.30 35.18
C ILE A 406 24.60 8.80 36.61
N GLU A 407 25.74 9.21 37.17
CA GLU A 407 25.93 9.10 38.62
C GLU A 407 24.95 10.05 39.34
N PRO A 408 24.33 9.64 40.46
CA PRO A 408 23.56 10.56 41.28
C PRO A 408 24.49 11.68 41.79
N PRO A 409 24.00 12.93 41.92
CA PRO A 409 24.81 14.00 42.49
C PRO A 409 25.31 13.58 43.87
N THR A 410 26.61 13.75 44.10
CA THR A 410 27.26 13.49 45.38
C THR A 410 26.56 14.29 46.48
N PRO A 411 26.07 13.63 47.55
CA PRO A 411 25.43 14.34 48.65
C PRO A 411 26.51 15.01 49.51
N GLY A 412 26.55 16.34 49.44
CA GLY A 412 27.11 17.18 50.49
C GLY A 412 28.43 17.84 50.14
N GLU A 413 28.37 19.15 49.88
CA GLU A 413 29.12 20.13 50.69
C GLU A 413 28.21 21.37 50.90
N PRO A 414 28.13 21.90 52.13
CA PRO A 414 27.23 23.01 52.51
C PRO A 414 27.83 24.38 52.09
N PRO A 415 27.09 25.50 52.23
CA PRO A 415 27.30 26.71 51.43
C PRO A 415 28.59 27.49 51.71
#